data_AF-A0A7J8A372-F1
#
_entry.id   AF-A0A7J8A372-F1
#
_cell.length_a   1.000
_cell.length_b   1.000
_cell.length_c   1.000
_cell.angle_alpha   90.00
_cell.angle_beta   90.00
_cell.angle_gamma   90.00
#
_symmetry.space_group_name_H-M   'P 1'
#
loop_
_entity.id
_entity.type
_entity.pdbx_description
1 polymer ?
#
loop_
_entity_poly.entity_id
_entity_poly.type
_entity_poly.pdbx_seq_one_letter_code
_entity_poly.pdbx_strand_id
1 'polypeptide(L)'
;MGTEKEFDRKVELEKEDGHVLHKRLSQVDPEMAAKLHPHDKRKVARSLQVFEETGISHSEFLHRQHAEEGGGPLGGPLKYPNSCILWLHADQSVLDERLDKRVDDMLAAGLLDELRDFHRRYNQKKIEENSQDYQHGIFQSIGFKEFHEYLITEGKCTPETSNQLLKKGIEALKQVTKRYARKQNRWVKNRFLSRPGPGVPPIYGLEVSDTLKWEESVLEPALEIVQSFIQGRKPDAAPVKMPYSNTENKRSSHMCDLCGRIIIGDREWAAHMKSKSHLHQMKKRRRLDSDAFTTIGSQSISPDRDKELEEKGSVGQNDEDLKSSV
;
A
#
# COMPACT_ATOMS: atom_id res chain seq x y z
N MET A 1 6.71 -13.36 -40.42
CA MET A 1 7.55 -13.41 -39.20
C MET A 1 6.65 -13.00 -38.05
N GLY A 2 6.39 -13.94 -37.15
CA GLY A 2 5.31 -13.85 -36.17
C GLY A 2 5.56 -12.74 -35.16
N THR A 3 4.53 -11.93 -34.93
CA THR A 3 4.40 -11.10 -33.74
C THR A 3 4.19 -12.04 -32.56
N GLU A 4 5.26 -12.53 -31.94
CA GLU A 4 5.16 -13.04 -30.57
C GLU A 4 4.61 -11.89 -29.74
N LYS A 5 3.35 -12.01 -29.30
CA LYS A 5 2.85 -11.20 -28.21
C LYS A 5 3.76 -11.51 -27.04
N GLU A 6 4.70 -10.61 -26.76
CA GLU A 6 5.48 -10.61 -25.54
C GLU A 6 4.45 -10.45 -24.41
N PHE A 7 3.96 -11.58 -23.89
CA PHE A 7 3.00 -11.59 -22.80
C PHE A 7 3.74 -11.02 -21.59
N ASP A 8 3.27 -9.88 -21.09
CA ASP A 8 3.84 -9.28 -19.88
C ASP A 8 3.61 -10.27 -18.72
N ARG A 9 4.66 -11.02 -18.39
CA ARG A 9 4.65 -12.06 -17.36
C ARG A 9 4.09 -11.56 -16.03
N LYS A 10 4.30 -10.27 -15.75
CA LYS A 10 3.73 -9.60 -14.57
C LYS A 10 2.21 -9.64 -14.55
N VAL A 11 1.56 -9.40 -15.69
CA VAL A 11 0.10 -9.36 -15.80
C VAL A 11 -0.50 -10.75 -15.54
N GLU A 12 0.21 -11.81 -15.92
CA GLU A 12 -0.19 -13.17 -15.59
C GLU A 12 -0.08 -13.44 -14.09
N LEU A 13 1.04 -13.07 -13.49
CA LEU A 13 1.27 -13.22 -12.04
C LEU A 13 0.23 -12.44 -11.23
N GLU A 14 -0.17 -11.24 -11.66
CA GLU A 14 -1.19 -10.43 -10.97
C GLU A 14 -2.58 -11.09 -10.92
N LYS A 15 -2.87 -12.09 -11.78
CA LYS A 15 -4.11 -12.87 -11.73
C LYS A 15 -4.15 -13.90 -10.61
N GLU A 16 -2.99 -14.28 -10.08
CA GLU A 16 -2.90 -15.24 -8.99
C GLU A 16 -3.28 -14.64 -7.62
N ASP A 17 -3.48 -15.52 -6.64
CA ASP A 17 -3.72 -15.07 -5.28
C ASP A 17 -2.44 -14.46 -4.65
N GLY A 18 -2.63 -13.38 -3.89
CA GLY A 18 -1.51 -12.61 -3.32
C GLY A 18 -0.70 -13.39 -2.29
N HIS A 19 -1.34 -14.27 -1.52
CA HIS A 19 -0.65 -15.13 -0.56
C HIS A 19 0.15 -16.22 -1.27
N VAL A 20 -0.37 -16.76 -2.38
CA VAL A 20 0.36 -17.73 -3.20
C VAL A 20 1.61 -17.10 -3.79
N LEU A 21 1.49 -15.91 -4.40
CA LEU A 21 2.63 -15.16 -4.93
C LEU A 21 3.65 -14.82 -3.83
N HIS A 22 3.18 -14.37 -2.67
CA HIS A 22 4.08 -14.03 -1.56
C HIS A 22 4.83 -15.25 -1.01
N LYS A 23 4.17 -16.41 -0.94
CA LYS A 23 4.82 -17.68 -0.58
C LYS A 23 5.90 -18.07 -1.59
N ARG A 24 5.62 -17.95 -2.89
CA ARG A 24 6.63 -18.17 -3.94
C ARG A 24 7.80 -17.19 -3.79
N LEU A 25 7.51 -15.91 -3.57
CA LEU A 25 8.54 -14.89 -3.37
C LEU A 25 9.41 -15.21 -2.15
N SER A 26 8.82 -15.72 -1.07
CA SER A 26 9.56 -16.11 0.14
C SER A 26 10.55 -17.25 -0.09
N GLN A 27 10.34 -18.10 -1.10
CA GLN A 27 11.24 -19.19 -1.44
C GLN A 27 12.44 -18.72 -2.26
N VAL A 28 12.24 -17.73 -3.15
CA VAL A 28 13.28 -17.24 -4.07
C VAL A 28 14.00 -15.98 -3.58
N ASP A 29 13.32 -15.14 -2.81
CA ASP A 29 13.80 -13.87 -2.29
C ASP A 29 13.16 -13.57 -0.91
N PRO A 30 13.62 -14.26 0.16
CA PRO A 30 13.06 -14.09 1.50
C PRO A 30 13.23 -12.66 2.05
N GLU A 31 14.31 -11.96 1.66
CA GLU A 31 14.55 -10.58 2.09
C GLU A 31 13.50 -9.63 1.50
N MET A 32 13.17 -9.77 0.22
CA MET A 32 12.12 -8.96 -0.40
C MET A 32 10.73 -9.34 0.13
N ALA A 33 10.47 -10.64 0.34
CA ALA A 33 9.22 -11.11 0.91
C ALA A 33 8.95 -10.55 2.31
N ALA A 34 9.99 -10.40 3.15
CA ALA A 34 9.86 -9.77 4.46
C ALA A 34 9.46 -8.28 4.38
N LYS A 35 9.84 -7.57 3.31
CA LYS A 35 9.55 -6.14 3.12
C LYS A 35 8.18 -5.88 2.48
N LEU A 36 7.66 -6.83 1.70
CA LEU A 36 6.42 -6.67 0.94
C LEU A 36 5.24 -7.37 1.63
N HIS A 37 4.14 -6.65 1.77
CA HIS A 37 2.90 -7.26 2.29
C HIS A 37 2.29 -8.18 1.22
N PRO A 38 1.68 -9.34 1.57
CA PRO A 38 1.05 -10.22 0.59
C PRO A 38 -0.06 -9.57 -0.25
N HIS A 39 -0.68 -8.51 0.27
CA HIS A 39 -1.70 -7.74 -0.47
C HIS A 39 -1.09 -6.75 -1.48
N ASP A 40 0.22 -6.48 -1.43
CA ASP A 40 0.93 -5.68 -2.43
C ASP A 40 1.21 -6.50 -3.70
N LYS A 41 0.16 -7.14 -4.25
CA LYS A 41 0.25 -8.12 -5.34
C LYS A 41 1.13 -7.65 -6.50
N ARG A 42 0.96 -6.40 -6.94
CA ARG A 42 1.74 -5.82 -8.06
C ARG A 42 3.24 -5.77 -7.80
N LYS A 43 3.65 -5.50 -6.55
CA LYS A 43 5.07 -5.44 -6.18
C LYS A 43 5.64 -6.84 -6.02
N VAL A 44 4.86 -7.75 -5.42
CA VAL A 44 5.26 -9.17 -5.29
C VAL A 44 5.42 -9.79 -6.68
N ALA A 45 4.44 -9.60 -7.57
CA ALA A 45 4.50 -10.01 -8.97
C ALA A 45 5.71 -9.42 -9.69
N ARG A 46 6.01 -8.13 -9.49
CA ARG A 46 7.22 -7.51 -10.08
C ARG A 46 8.51 -8.13 -9.57
N SER A 47 8.62 -8.42 -8.27
CA SER A 47 9.82 -9.05 -7.71
C SER A 47 10.01 -10.48 -8.23
N LEU A 48 8.92 -11.24 -8.36
CA LEU A 48 8.95 -12.56 -8.99
C LEU A 48 9.33 -12.48 -10.47
N GLN A 49 8.75 -11.56 -11.23
CA GLN A 49 9.09 -11.34 -12.63
C GLN A 49 10.59 -11.05 -12.80
N VAL A 50 11.18 -10.16 -11.99
CA VAL A 50 12.61 -9.87 -12.03
C VAL A 50 13.43 -11.14 -11.83
N PHE A 51 13.07 -11.98 -10.85
CA PHE A 51 13.75 -13.24 -10.61
C PHE A 51 13.58 -14.25 -11.77
N GLU A 52 12.36 -14.39 -12.31
CA GLU A 52 12.09 -15.31 -13.42
C GLU A 52 12.82 -14.90 -14.72
N GLU A 53 12.95 -13.60 -15.00
CA GLU A 53 13.60 -13.09 -16.20
C GLU A 53 15.13 -13.09 -16.11
N THR A 54 15.69 -12.88 -14.91
CA THR A 54 17.14 -12.65 -14.74
C THR A 54 17.86 -13.77 -13.98
N GLY A 55 17.13 -14.63 -13.27
CA GLY A 55 17.68 -15.61 -12.33
C GLY A 55 18.27 -15.00 -11.04
N ILE A 56 18.24 -13.68 -10.88
CA ILE A 56 18.81 -12.96 -9.73
C ILE A 56 17.67 -12.38 -8.89
N SER A 57 17.77 -12.51 -7.56
CA SER A 57 16.73 -11.98 -6.67
C SER A 57 16.64 -10.45 -6.77
N HIS A 58 15.43 -9.91 -6.55
CA HIS A 58 15.23 -8.46 -6.63
C HIS A 58 15.96 -7.74 -5.49
N SER A 59 16.03 -8.34 -4.31
CA SER A 59 16.85 -7.84 -3.20
C SER A 59 18.33 -7.69 -3.57
N GLU A 60 18.91 -8.66 -4.27
CA GLU A 60 20.30 -8.64 -4.73
C GLU A 60 20.56 -7.49 -5.71
N PHE A 61 19.66 -7.26 -6.68
CA PHE A 61 19.79 -6.09 -7.56
C PHE A 61 19.80 -4.76 -6.80
N LEU A 62 18.93 -4.62 -5.79
CA LEU A 62 18.89 -3.41 -4.98
C LEU A 62 20.17 -3.23 -4.16
N HIS A 63 20.75 -4.32 -3.64
CA HIS A 63 22.04 -4.27 -2.94
C HIS A 63 23.16 -3.82 -3.86
N ARG A 64 23.23 -4.38 -5.07
CA ARG A 64 24.22 -3.96 -6.09
C ARG A 64 24.08 -2.48 -6.40
N GLN A 65 22.88 -2.00 -6.66
CA GLN A 65 22.62 -0.58 -6.89
C GLN A 65 23.06 0.30 -5.72
N HIS A 66 22.78 -0.11 -4.49
CA HIS A 66 23.19 0.66 -3.31
C HIS A 66 24.71 0.66 -3.09
N ALA A 67 25.41 -0.40 -3.53
CA ALA A 67 26.85 -0.55 -3.37
C ALA A 67 27.66 0.15 -4.47
N GLU A 68 27.03 0.59 -5.56
CA GLU A 68 27.69 1.39 -6.61
C GLU A 68 28.27 2.69 -6.04
N GLU A 69 29.35 3.19 -6.63
CA GLU A 69 29.96 4.46 -6.23
C GLU A 69 28.97 5.61 -6.41
N GLY A 70 28.71 6.36 -5.34
CA GLY A 70 27.66 7.38 -5.31
C GLY A 70 26.24 6.84 -5.06
N GLY A 71 26.09 5.53 -4.87
CA GLY A 71 24.88 4.88 -4.40
C GLY A 71 24.52 5.26 -2.96
N GLY A 72 23.26 5.05 -2.61
CA GLY A 72 22.75 5.47 -1.31
C GLY A 72 21.36 4.93 -0.99
N PRO A 73 20.69 5.46 0.04
CA PRO A 73 19.41 4.92 0.52
C PRO A 73 18.23 5.09 -0.46
N LEU A 74 18.46 5.79 -1.59
CA LEU A 74 17.49 5.98 -2.66
C LEU A 74 17.65 4.98 -3.83
N GLY A 75 18.79 4.30 -3.93
CA GLY A 75 19.14 3.48 -5.08
C GLY A 75 20.61 3.68 -5.49
N GLY A 76 20.88 3.45 -6.77
CA GLY A 76 22.16 3.76 -7.40
C GLY A 76 22.46 5.26 -7.50
N PRO A 77 23.60 5.60 -8.11
CA PRO A 77 24.07 6.97 -8.20
C PRO A 77 23.11 7.87 -8.97
N LEU A 78 23.13 9.16 -8.63
CA LEU A 78 22.44 10.17 -9.42
C LEU A 78 23.04 10.21 -10.82
N LYS A 79 22.18 10.24 -11.84
CA LYS A 79 22.62 10.44 -13.23
C LYS A 79 23.45 11.72 -13.41
N TYR A 80 23.13 12.76 -12.63
CA TYR A 80 23.86 14.03 -12.61
C TYR A 80 24.32 14.36 -11.18
N PRO A 81 25.63 14.56 -10.95
CA PRO A 81 26.21 14.68 -9.61
C PRO A 81 25.83 15.99 -8.89
N ASN A 82 25.60 17.07 -9.63
CA ASN A 82 25.25 18.38 -9.07
C ASN A 82 23.75 18.68 -9.16
N SER A 83 22.92 17.73 -8.71
CA SER A 83 21.45 17.88 -8.73
C SER A 83 20.95 18.43 -7.39
N CYS A 84 19.98 19.35 -7.44
CA CYS A 84 19.19 19.75 -6.28
C CYS A 84 17.68 19.61 -6.55
N ILE A 85 16.90 19.61 -5.48
CA ILE A 85 15.44 19.58 -5.56
C ILE A 85 14.90 20.86 -4.92
N LEU A 86 14.15 21.63 -5.70
CA LEU A 86 13.32 22.71 -5.18
C LEU A 86 11.95 22.13 -4.84
N TRP A 87 11.57 22.17 -3.57
CA TRP A 87 10.31 21.63 -3.08
C TRP A 87 9.38 22.75 -2.64
N LEU A 88 8.41 23.04 -3.50
CA LEU A 88 7.33 23.98 -3.19
C LEU A 88 6.37 23.32 -2.19
N HIS A 89 6.16 23.95 -1.05
CA HIS A 89 5.24 23.48 -0.02
C HIS A 89 4.37 24.60 0.52
N ALA A 90 3.14 24.26 0.88
CA ALA A 90 2.20 25.17 1.53
C ALA A 90 1.66 24.52 2.79
N ASP A 91 1.11 25.35 3.68
CA ASP A 91 0.28 24.90 4.77
C ASP A 91 -0.89 24.07 4.23
N GLN A 92 -1.23 22.99 4.95
CA GLN A 92 -2.19 22.03 4.47
C GLN A 92 -3.60 22.61 4.39
N SER A 93 -3.98 23.51 5.30
CA SER A 93 -5.31 24.12 5.31
C SER A 93 -5.49 25.06 4.11
N VAL A 94 -4.51 25.92 3.88
CA VAL A 94 -4.47 26.83 2.72
C VAL A 94 -4.47 26.05 1.40
N LEU A 95 -3.68 24.97 1.33
CA LEU A 95 -3.65 24.12 0.13
C LEU A 95 -5.00 23.43 -0.11
N ASP A 96 -5.66 22.92 0.93
CA ASP A 96 -6.95 22.24 0.80
C ASP A 96 -8.02 23.19 0.25
N GLU A 97 -8.09 24.43 0.75
CA GLU A 97 -9.01 25.46 0.24
C GLU A 97 -8.74 25.82 -1.23
N ARG A 98 -7.47 26.00 -1.59
CA ARG A 98 -7.08 26.28 -2.98
C ARG A 98 -7.41 25.12 -3.92
N LEU A 99 -7.23 23.89 -3.48
CA LEU A 99 -7.56 22.71 -4.27
C LEU A 99 -9.07 22.60 -4.48
N ASP A 100 -9.88 22.91 -3.47
CA ASP A 100 -11.34 22.92 -3.61
C ASP A 100 -11.79 24.00 -4.60
N LYS A 101 -11.26 25.23 -4.47
CA LYS A 101 -11.54 26.33 -5.40
C LYS A 101 -11.11 25.99 -6.82
N ARG A 102 -9.92 25.40 -6.98
CA ARG A 102 -9.42 24.98 -8.30
C ARG A 102 -10.35 23.98 -8.99
N VAL A 103 -10.97 23.07 -8.24
CA VAL A 103 -11.96 22.14 -8.82
C VAL A 103 -13.19 22.90 -9.30
N ASP A 104 -13.65 23.90 -8.54
CA ASP A 104 -14.78 24.75 -8.96
C ASP A 104 -14.42 25.55 -10.23
N ASP A 105 -13.21 26.11 -10.30
CA ASP A 105 -12.69 26.81 -11.48
C ASP A 105 -12.57 25.85 -12.69
N MET A 106 -12.14 24.61 -12.49
CA MET A 106 -12.08 23.59 -13.55
C MET A 106 -13.47 23.25 -14.10
N LEU A 107 -14.48 23.17 -13.24
CA LEU A 107 -15.87 22.95 -13.68
C LEU A 107 -16.37 24.13 -14.50
N ALA A 108 -16.10 25.36 -14.06
CA ALA A 108 -16.44 26.58 -14.81
C ALA A 108 -15.71 26.66 -16.15
N ALA A 109 -14.50 26.12 -16.24
CA ALA A 109 -13.70 26.04 -17.47
C ALA A 109 -14.12 24.91 -18.44
N GLY A 110 -15.14 24.11 -18.10
CA GLY A 110 -15.68 23.08 -19.01
C GLY A 110 -15.20 21.65 -18.76
N LEU A 111 -14.71 21.33 -17.55
CA LEU A 111 -14.29 19.95 -17.20
C LEU A 111 -15.34 18.89 -17.56
N LEU A 112 -16.63 19.16 -17.34
CA LEU A 112 -17.69 18.19 -17.64
C LEU A 112 -17.77 17.84 -19.12
N ASP A 113 -17.51 18.80 -20.00
CA ASP A 113 -17.54 18.58 -21.45
C ASP A 113 -16.34 17.75 -21.91
N GLU A 114 -15.17 17.97 -21.32
CA GLU A 114 -14.00 17.09 -21.52
C GLU A 114 -14.28 15.65 -21.08
N LEU A 115 -14.92 15.48 -19.91
CA LEU A 115 -15.24 14.15 -19.38
C LEU A 115 -16.28 13.41 -20.23
N ARG A 116 -17.31 14.13 -20.73
CA ARG A 116 -18.30 13.58 -21.66
C ARG A 116 -17.68 13.18 -22.98
N ASP A 117 -16.82 14.03 -23.53
CA ASP A 117 -16.11 13.74 -24.77
C ASP A 117 -15.21 12.50 -24.62
N PHE A 118 -14.43 12.44 -23.54
CA PHE A 118 -13.58 11.30 -23.24
C PHE A 118 -14.41 10.02 -23.01
N HIS A 119 -15.55 10.12 -22.32
CA HIS A 119 -16.45 8.98 -22.11
C HIS A 119 -16.94 8.41 -23.44
N ARG A 120 -17.47 9.25 -24.33
CA ARG A 120 -17.97 8.85 -25.64
C ARG A 120 -16.89 8.22 -26.52
N ARG A 121 -15.71 8.83 -26.57
CA ARG A 121 -14.62 8.37 -27.47
C ARG A 121 -13.92 7.10 -26.99
N TYR A 122 -13.74 6.93 -25.68
CA TYR A 122 -12.82 5.91 -25.17
C TYR A 122 -13.44 4.96 -24.13
N ASN A 123 -14.39 5.42 -23.33
CA ASN A 123 -14.94 4.61 -22.24
C ASN A 123 -16.17 3.80 -22.67
N GLN A 124 -17.05 4.37 -23.49
CA GLN A 124 -18.32 3.76 -23.87
C GLN A 124 -18.13 2.36 -24.48
N LYS A 125 -17.26 2.24 -25.49
CA LYS A 125 -16.94 0.95 -26.12
C LYS A 125 -16.36 -0.06 -25.12
N LYS A 126 -15.49 0.38 -24.20
CA LYS A 126 -14.90 -0.49 -23.17
C LYS A 126 -15.93 -1.00 -22.17
N ILE A 127 -16.94 -0.20 -21.84
CA ILE A 127 -18.05 -0.62 -20.98
C ILE A 127 -18.92 -1.65 -21.70
N GLU A 128 -19.27 -1.39 -22.97
CA GLU A 128 -20.07 -2.31 -23.79
C GLU A 128 -19.39 -3.68 -23.95
N GLU A 129 -18.06 -3.69 -24.08
CA GLU A 129 -17.24 -4.90 -24.14
C GLU A 129 -16.93 -5.51 -22.76
N ASN A 130 -17.44 -4.93 -21.68
CA ASN A 130 -17.12 -5.30 -20.28
C ASN A 130 -15.61 -5.43 -20.01
N SER A 131 -14.81 -4.60 -20.68
CA SER A 131 -13.34 -4.59 -20.66
C SER A 131 -12.77 -3.34 -19.97
N GLN A 132 -13.61 -2.65 -19.21
CA GLN A 132 -13.26 -1.38 -18.59
C GLN A 132 -12.39 -1.57 -17.35
N ASP A 133 -11.28 -0.84 -17.30
CA ASP A 133 -10.28 -0.99 -16.26
C ASP A 133 -9.73 0.36 -15.78
N TYR A 134 -10.17 0.78 -14.59
CA TYR A 134 -9.70 2.00 -13.91
C TYR A 134 -8.34 1.86 -13.25
N GLN A 135 -7.73 0.68 -13.35
CA GLN A 135 -6.43 0.38 -12.79
C GLN A 135 -5.29 0.54 -13.77
N HIS A 136 -5.53 0.97 -15.01
CA HIS A 136 -4.50 1.08 -16.07
C HIS A 136 -4.62 2.37 -16.89
N GLY A 137 -3.45 2.87 -17.32
CA GLY A 137 -3.33 4.01 -18.24
C GLY A 137 -4.06 5.28 -17.78
N ILE A 138 -4.62 5.99 -18.76
CA ILE A 138 -5.32 7.26 -18.55
C ILE A 138 -6.54 7.14 -17.61
N PHE A 139 -7.14 5.95 -17.49
CA PHE A 139 -8.30 5.72 -16.63
C PHE A 139 -7.98 5.77 -15.12
N GLN A 140 -6.70 5.73 -14.74
CA GLN A 140 -6.30 5.94 -13.34
C GLN A 140 -6.37 7.41 -12.91
N SER A 141 -6.41 8.34 -13.87
CA SER A 141 -6.39 9.78 -13.62
C SER A 141 -7.48 10.22 -12.63
N ILE A 142 -7.16 11.24 -11.86
CA ILE A 142 -8.10 11.88 -10.93
C ILE A 142 -8.96 12.83 -11.76
N GLY A 143 -10.28 12.66 -11.73
CA GLY A 143 -11.21 13.47 -12.52
C GLY A 143 -12.19 12.63 -13.32
N PHE A 144 -11.81 11.44 -13.78
CA PHE A 144 -12.70 10.64 -14.63
C PHE A 144 -13.51 9.61 -13.85
N LYS A 145 -12.83 8.74 -13.10
CA LYS A 145 -13.47 7.64 -12.35
C LYS A 145 -14.46 8.15 -11.29
N GLU A 146 -14.23 9.34 -10.76
CA GLU A 146 -15.14 10.00 -9.80
C GLU A 146 -16.49 10.34 -10.44
N PHE A 147 -16.54 10.57 -11.75
CA PHE A 147 -17.77 10.88 -12.51
C PHE A 147 -18.29 9.69 -13.31
N HIS A 148 -17.73 8.48 -13.13
CA HIS A 148 -18.11 7.32 -13.94
C HIS A 148 -19.60 7.02 -13.88
N GLU A 149 -20.19 6.96 -12.67
CA GLU A 149 -21.62 6.70 -12.48
C GLU A 149 -22.49 7.79 -13.14
N TYR A 150 -22.07 9.05 -13.04
CA TYR A 150 -22.76 10.17 -13.68
C TYR A 150 -22.75 10.04 -15.21
N LEU A 151 -21.60 9.73 -15.81
CA LEU A 151 -21.43 9.65 -17.25
C LEU A 151 -22.21 8.49 -17.89
N ILE A 152 -22.26 7.32 -17.25
CA ILE A 152 -22.95 6.14 -17.82
C ILE A 152 -24.48 6.21 -17.72
N THR A 153 -24.99 7.00 -16.77
CA THR A 153 -26.42 7.19 -16.49
C THR A 153 -26.98 8.47 -17.11
N GLU A 154 -26.13 9.29 -17.74
CA GLU A 154 -26.53 10.52 -18.41
C GLU A 154 -27.58 10.21 -19.49
N GLY A 155 -28.72 10.91 -19.44
CA GLY A 155 -29.87 10.68 -20.33
C GLY A 155 -30.73 9.45 -20.02
N LYS A 156 -30.38 8.62 -19.02
CA LYS A 156 -31.12 7.40 -18.63
C LYS A 156 -31.79 7.49 -17.25
N CYS A 157 -31.51 8.53 -16.47
CA CYS A 157 -32.04 8.72 -15.13
C CYS A 157 -32.80 10.05 -15.00
N THR A 158 -33.53 10.23 -13.90
CA THR A 158 -34.25 11.49 -13.65
C THR A 158 -33.28 12.66 -13.45
N PRO A 159 -33.68 13.90 -13.76
CA PRO A 159 -32.85 15.09 -13.55
C PRO A 159 -32.33 15.21 -12.10
N GLU A 160 -33.13 14.83 -11.12
CA GLU A 160 -32.76 14.87 -9.70
C GLU A 160 -31.64 13.87 -9.41
N THR A 161 -31.76 12.65 -9.93
CA THR A 161 -30.76 11.58 -9.76
C THR A 161 -29.44 11.99 -10.43
N SER A 162 -29.51 12.52 -11.66
CA SER A 162 -28.35 13.00 -12.39
C SER A 162 -27.61 14.10 -11.62
N ASN A 163 -28.34 15.07 -11.07
CA ASN A 163 -27.77 16.15 -10.25
C ASN A 163 -27.12 15.64 -8.95
N GLN A 164 -27.70 14.61 -8.32
CA GLN A 164 -27.09 13.97 -7.14
C GLN A 164 -25.78 13.26 -7.48
N LEU A 165 -25.74 12.51 -8.59
CA LEU A 165 -24.52 11.84 -9.06
C LEU A 165 -23.44 12.85 -9.44
N LEU A 166 -23.82 13.96 -10.08
CA LEU A 166 -22.90 15.04 -10.40
C LEU A 166 -22.26 15.63 -9.13
N LYS A 167 -23.07 15.99 -8.13
CA LYS A 167 -22.59 16.51 -6.84
C LYS A 167 -21.67 15.50 -6.13
N LYS A 168 -22.03 14.23 -6.14
CA LYS A 168 -21.22 13.13 -5.59
C LYS A 168 -19.86 13.04 -6.30
N GLY A 169 -19.83 13.16 -7.63
CA GLY A 169 -18.61 13.15 -8.43
C GLY A 169 -17.70 14.34 -8.13
N ILE A 170 -18.26 15.55 -8.00
CA ILE A 170 -17.52 16.77 -7.64
C ILE A 170 -16.88 16.63 -6.26
N GLU A 171 -17.65 16.21 -5.25
CA GLU A 171 -17.13 16.03 -3.89
C GLU A 171 -16.05 14.93 -3.85
N ALA A 172 -16.27 13.82 -4.56
CA ALA A 172 -15.26 12.77 -4.69
C ALA A 172 -13.97 13.29 -5.34
N LEU A 173 -14.07 14.10 -6.40
CA LEU A 173 -12.92 14.74 -7.06
C LEU A 173 -12.14 15.64 -6.09
N LYS A 174 -12.83 16.51 -5.35
CA LYS A 174 -12.22 17.36 -4.31
C LYS A 174 -11.48 16.52 -3.26
N GLN A 175 -12.13 15.48 -2.74
CA GLN A 175 -11.53 14.60 -1.74
C GLN A 175 -10.33 13.81 -2.25
N VAL A 176 -10.40 13.25 -3.46
CA VAL A 176 -9.28 12.50 -4.07
C VAL A 176 -8.09 13.42 -4.36
N THR A 177 -8.35 14.63 -4.83
CA THR A 177 -7.31 15.65 -5.08
C THR A 177 -6.56 16.02 -3.79
N LYS A 178 -7.29 16.30 -2.70
CA LYS A 178 -6.69 16.56 -1.38
C LYS A 178 -5.90 15.36 -0.85
N ARG A 179 -6.44 14.14 -1.00
CA ARG A 179 -5.71 12.89 -0.64
C ARG A 179 -4.43 12.73 -1.45
N TYR A 180 -4.46 13.07 -2.74
CA TYR A 180 -3.29 12.99 -3.61
C TYR A 180 -2.20 13.98 -3.19
N ALA A 181 -2.55 15.24 -2.94
CA ALA A 181 -1.61 16.25 -2.44
C ALA A 181 -0.92 15.80 -1.13
N ARG A 182 -1.68 15.28 -0.17
CA ARG A 182 -1.14 14.72 1.09
C ARG A 182 -0.22 13.53 0.83
N LYS A 183 -0.55 12.68 -0.15
CA LYS A 183 0.29 11.54 -0.56
C LYS A 183 1.60 12.01 -1.19
N GLN A 184 1.59 13.04 -2.02
CA GLN A 184 2.79 13.65 -2.60
C GLN A 184 3.70 14.20 -1.51
N ASN A 185 3.16 15.01 -0.58
CA ASN A 185 3.91 15.54 0.56
C ASN A 185 4.51 14.42 1.42
N ARG A 186 3.73 13.38 1.71
CA ARG A 186 4.22 12.21 2.44
C ARG A 186 5.31 11.47 1.67
N TRP A 187 5.20 11.36 0.36
CA TRP A 187 6.20 10.72 -0.48
C TRP A 187 7.52 11.49 -0.47
N VAL A 188 7.50 12.81 -0.68
CA VAL A 188 8.70 13.66 -0.62
C VAL A 188 9.38 13.52 0.75
N LYS A 189 8.60 13.67 1.84
CA LYS A 189 9.09 13.52 3.22
C LYS A 189 9.72 12.15 3.48
N ASN A 190 9.06 11.07 3.07
CA ASN A 190 9.52 9.71 3.34
C ASN A 190 10.66 9.25 2.43
N ARG A 191 10.62 9.67 1.16
CA ARG A 191 11.60 9.27 0.15
C ARG A 191 12.92 9.97 0.41
N PHE A 192 12.90 11.31 0.55
CA PHE A 192 14.13 12.10 0.56
C PHE A 192 14.51 12.62 1.95
N LEU A 193 13.57 13.13 2.76
CA LEU A 193 13.90 13.75 4.05
C LEU A 193 14.12 12.72 5.17
N SER A 194 13.39 11.60 5.13
CA SER A 194 13.44 10.55 6.16
C SER A 194 14.54 9.51 5.92
N ARG A 195 15.36 9.68 4.91
CA ARG A 195 16.43 8.75 4.52
C ARG A 195 17.67 9.53 4.08
N PRO A 196 18.30 10.31 4.99
CA PRO A 196 19.53 11.01 4.66
C PRO A 196 20.64 10.00 4.36
N GLY A 197 21.50 10.31 3.41
CA GLY A 197 22.63 9.46 3.03
C GLY A 197 23.40 10.02 1.84
N PRO A 198 24.53 9.38 1.48
CA PRO A 198 25.26 9.73 0.26
C PRO A 198 24.35 9.60 -0.98
N GLY A 199 24.61 10.41 -2.00
CA GLY A 199 23.82 10.40 -3.24
C GLY A 199 22.38 10.94 -3.12
N VAL A 200 21.95 11.39 -1.94
CA VAL A 200 20.65 12.08 -1.77
C VAL A 200 20.83 13.55 -2.16
N PRO A 201 20.13 14.05 -3.20
CA PRO A 201 20.24 15.45 -3.59
C PRO A 201 19.67 16.35 -2.48
N PRO A 202 20.30 17.50 -2.19
CA PRO A 202 19.77 18.45 -1.23
C PRO A 202 18.41 18.97 -1.68
N ILE A 203 17.47 19.04 -0.74
CA ILE A 203 16.14 19.60 -0.95
C ILE A 203 16.08 20.98 -0.31
N TYR A 204 15.68 21.98 -1.08
CA TYR A 204 15.40 23.32 -0.60
C TYR A 204 13.89 23.54 -0.60
N GLY A 205 13.34 23.91 0.56
CA GLY A 205 11.93 24.16 0.73
C GLY A 205 11.59 25.59 0.35
N LEU A 206 10.56 25.77 -0.48
CA LEU A 206 10.05 27.06 -0.88
C LEU A 206 8.60 27.16 -0.40
N GLU A 207 8.33 28.15 0.45
CA GLU A 207 7.05 28.34 1.10
C GLU A 207 6.09 29.06 0.13
N VAL A 208 4.93 28.45 -0.14
CA VAL A 208 3.95 28.98 -1.13
C VAL A 208 2.56 29.22 -0.55
N SER A 209 2.41 29.26 0.78
CA SER A 209 1.13 29.50 1.44
C SER A 209 0.58 30.87 1.13
N ASP A 210 1.41 31.90 0.96
CA ASP A 210 0.96 33.22 0.53
C ASP A 210 1.40 33.51 -0.90
N THR A 211 0.44 33.52 -1.83
CA THR A 211 0.71 33.83 -3.24
C THR A 211 1.11 35.28 -3.47
N LEU A 212 0.77 36.20 -2.55
CA LEU A 212 1.16 37.60 -2.67
C LEU A 212 2.65 37.81 -2.38
N LYS A 213 3.27 36.89 -1.63
CA LYS A 213 4.70 36.89 -1.30
C LYS A 213 5.51 35.94 -2.17
N TRP A 214 4.98 35.57 -3.33
CA TRP A 214 5.63 34.63 -4.25
C TRP A 214 7.06 35.06 -4.61
N GLU A 215 7.24 36.35 -4.89
CA GLU A 215 8.54 36.89 -5.30
C GLU A 215 9.60 36.64 -4.23
N GLU A 216 9.34 37.11 -3.01
CA GLU A 216 10.25 37.05 -1.85
C GLU A 216 10.39 35.63 -1.28
N SER A 217 9.32 34.83 -1.28
CA SER A 217 9.29 33.51 -0.60
C SER A 217 9.67 32.35 -1.52
N VAL A 218 9.61 32.55 -2.84
CA VAL A 218 9.77 31.47 -3.83
C VAL A 218 10.74 31.85 -4.93
N LEU A 219 10.47 32.93 -5.67
CA LEU A 219 11.23 33.21 -6.89
C LEU A 219 12.67 33.62 -6.59
N GLU A 220 12.87 34.65 -5.75
CA GLU A 220 14.21 35.14 -5.39
C GLU A 220 15.05 34.02 -4.74
N PRO A 221 14.57 33.28 -3.71
CA PRO A 221 15.35 32.20 -3.12
C PRO A 221 15.65 31.07 -4.12
N ALA A 222 14.70 30.72 -4.99
CA ALA A 222 14.91 29.68 -6.01
C ALA A 222 16.01 30.08 -7.00
N LEU A 223 16.00 31.33 -7.47
CA LEU A 223 17.00 31.86 -8.39
C LEU A 223 18.39 31.89 -7.74
N GLU A 224 18.49 32.33 -6.48
CA GLU A 224 19.75 32.32 -5.73
C GLU A 224 20.32 30.91 -5.56
N ILE A 225 19.47 29.94 -5.22
CA ILE A 225 19.85 28.53 -5.13
C ILE A 225 20.37 28.03 -6.47
N VAL A 226 19.60 28.22 -7.55
CA VAL A 226 19.96 27.75 -8.89
C VAL A 226 21.26 28.41 -9.37
N GLN A 227 21.41 29.72 -9.18
CA GLN A 227 22.62 30.45 -9.55
C GLN A 227 23.84 29.95 -8.80
N SER A 228 23.72 29.67 -7.50
CA SER A 228 24.79 29.07 -6.70
C SER A 228 25.19 27.70 -7.26
N PHE A 229 24.22 26.84 -7.59
CA PHE A 229 24.47 25.52 -8.19
C PHE A 229 25.16 25.60 -9.55
N ILE A 230 24.72 26.52 -10.42
CA ILE A 230 25.33 26.76 -11.74
C ILE A 230 26.79 27.21 -11.59
N GLN A 231 27.09 28.03 -10.58
CA GLN A 231 28.43 28.54 -10.31
C GLN A 231 29.32 27.56 -9.51
N GLY A 232 28.81 26.37 -9.16
CA GLY A 232 29.53 25.38 -8.35
C GLY A 232 29.72 25.81 -6.89
N ARG A 233 28.96 26.80 -6.42
CA ARG A 233 28.97 27.30 -5.04
C ARG A 233 27.84 26.65 -4.25
N LYS A 234 28.03 26.53 -2.94
CA LYS A 234 26.95 26.11 -2.04
C LYS A 234 26.00 27.28 -1.81
N PRO A 235 24.67 27.10 -1.96
CA PRO A 235 23.72 28.16 -1.62
C PRO A 235 23.78 28.53 -0.14
N ASP A 236 23.45 29.79 0.16
CA ASP A 236 23.31 30.29 1.53
C ASP A 236 22.09 29.68 2.24
N ALA A 237 21.02 29.40 1.48
CA ALA A 237 19.85 28.69 1.98
C ALA A 237 20.22 27.30 2.50
N ALA A 238 19.70 26.93 3.67
CA ALA A 238 19.93 25.59 4.23
C ALA A 238 18.95 24.57 3.63
N PRO A 239 19.42 23.36 3.23
CA PRO A 239 18.53 22.28 2.83
C PRO A 239 17.58 21.88 3.98
N VAL A 240 16.36 21.49 3.62
CA VAL A 240 15.35 20.99 4.55
C VAL A 240 15.84 19.69 5.19
N LYS A 241 15.78 19.63 6.51
CA LYS A 241 16.09 18.43 7.29
C LYS A 241 14.84 18.00 8.07
N MET A 242 14.60 16.70 8.16
CA MET A 242 13.66 16.14 9.13
C MET A 242 14.40 15.38 10.23
N PRO A 243 13.93 15.45 11.48
CA PRO A 243 14.47 14.62 12.55
C PRO A 243 14.27 13.14 12.19
N TYR A 244 15.38 12.46 11.97
CA TYR A 244 15.40 11.04 11.67
C TYR A 244 15.33 10.26 12.99
N SER A 245 14.17 9.67 13.30
CA SER A 245 14.04 8.71 14.40
C SER A 245 14.49 7.33 13.92
N ASN A 246 15.63 6.87 14.45
CA ASN A 246 16.31 5.63 14.05
C ASN A 246 15.85 4.40 14.86
N THR A 247 14.81 4.51 15.69
CA THR A 247 14.52 3.54 16.74
C THR A 247 13.57 2.41 16.34
N GLU A 248 12.91 2.46 15.18
CA GLU A 248 11.87 1.48 14.82
C GLU A 248 12.14 0.82 13.46
N ASN A 249 12.18 -0.52 13.44
CA ASN A 249 12.31 -1.25 12.19
C ASN A 249 10.98 -1.21 11.44
N LYS A 250 10.92 -0.38 10.39
CA LYS A 250 9.73 -0.23 9.51
C LYS A 250 9.50 -1.42 8.58
N ARG A 251 10.37 -2.44 8.61
CA ARG A 251 10.38 -3.57 7.67
C ARG A 251 10.32 -4.94 8.37
N SER A 252 10.20 -4.98 9.68
CA SER A 252 9.92 -6.22 10.40
C SER A 252 8.54 -6.75 10.00
N SER A 253 8.40 -8.07 9.90
CA SER A 253 7.12 -8.72 9.57
C SER A 253 6.64 -9.50 10.78
N HIS A 254 5.42 -9.20 11.23
CA HIS A 254 4.79 -9.80 12.41
C HIS A 254 3.47 -10.47 12.01
N MET A 255 3.18 -11.65 12.56
CA MET A 255 1.91 -12.35 12.34
C MET A 255 1.09 -12.34 13.63
N CYS A 256 -0.17 -11.90 13.56
CA CYS A 256 -1.12 -12.05 14.65
C CYS A 256 -2.01 -13.26 14.38
N ASP A 257 -1.77 -14.37 15.09
CA ASP A 257 -2.57 -15.60 14.95
C ASP A 257 -4.04 -15.40 15.33
N LEU A 258 -4.31 -14.56 16.33
CA LEU A 258 -5.67 -14.29 16.79
C LEU A 258 -6.52 -13.54 15.75
N CYS A 259 -5.88 -12.65 14.99
CA CYS A 259 -6.55 -11.85 13.97
C CYS A 259 -6.37 -12.41 12.56
N GLY A 260 -5.46 -13.37 12.36
CA GLY A 260 -5.07 -13.89 11.04
C GLY A 260 -4.49 -12.82 10.12
N ARG A 261 -3.71 -11.87 10.66
CA ARG A 261 -3.19 -10.72 9.89
C ARG A 261 -1.67 -10.62 9.97
N ILE A 262 -1.06 -10.30 8.84
CA ILE A 262 0.35 -9.92 8.74
C ILE A 262 0.44 -8.41 8.89
N ILE A 263 1.41 -7.95 9.70
CA ILE A 263 1.64 -6.54 10.01
C ILE A 263 3.12 -6.25 9.80
N ILE A 264 3.41 -5.23 9.00
CA ILE A 264 4.78 -4.82 8.71
C ILE A 264 5.11 -3.58 9.53
N GLY A 265 6.22 -3.65 10.27
CA GLY A 265 6.74 -2.59 11.12
C GLY A 265 6.45 -2.80 12.61
N ASP A 266 7.44 -2.53 13.45
CA ASP A 266 7.34 -2.72 14.91
C ASP A 266 6.30 -1.79 15.54
N ARG A 267 6.20 -0.55 15.05
CA ARG A 267 5.25 0.43 15.54
C ARG A 267 3.82 0.05 15.17
N GLU A 268 3.61 -0.37 13.93
CA GLU A 268 2.32 -0.83 13.43
C GLU A 268 1.88 -2.09 14.19
N TRP A 269 2.80 -2.99 14.52
CA TRP A 269 2.57 -4.14 15.38
C TRP A 269 2.15 -3.73 16.80
N ALA A 270 2.92 -2.85 17.44
CA ALA A 270 2.60 -2.35 18.78
C ALA A 270 1.24 -1.64 18.83
N ALA A 271 0.90 -0.89 17.79
CA ALA A 271 -0.41 -0.24 17.64
C ALA A 271 -1.54 -1.27 17.45
N HIS A 272 -1.31 -2.32 16.65
CA HIS A 272 -2.26 -3.40 16.46
C HIS A 272 -2.59 -4.12 17.77
N MET A 273 -1.57 -4.49 18.55
CA MET A 273 -1.75 -5.18 19.85
C MET A 273 -2.61 -4.37 20.83
N LYS A 274 -2.57 -3.03 20.73
CA LYS A 274 -3.39 -2.11 21.54
C LYS A 274 -4.74 -1.75 20.88
N SER A 275 -5.02 -2.24 19.68
CA SER A 275 -6.20 -1.84 18.92
C SER A 275 -7.49 -2.45 19.49
N LYS A 276 -8.59 -1.70 19.39
CA LYS A 276 -9.93 -2.18 19.81
C LYS A 276 -10.32 -3.48 19.13
N SER A 277 -9.97 -3.63 17.85
CA SER A 277 -10.24 -4.84 17.07
C SER A 277 -9.50 -6.05 17.64
N HIS A 278 -8.21 -5.91 17.93
CA HIS A 278 -7.41 -6.99 18.50
C HIS A 278 -7.92 -7.37 19.90
N LEU A 279 -8.14 -6.38 20.77
CA LEU A 279 -8.66 -6.59 22.11
C LEU A 279 -10.05 -7.26 22.12
N HIS A 280 -10.91 -6.91 21.16
CA HIS A 280 -12.20 -7.57 20.98
C HIS A 280 -12.03 -9.05 20.61
N GLN A 281 -11.14 -9.35 19.65
CA GLN A 281 -10.86 -10.71 19.22
C GLN A 281 -10.25 -11.56 20.35
N MET A 282 -9.34 -10.97 21.16
CA MET A 282 -8.83 -11.61 22.37
C MET A 282 -9.95 -11.95 23.36
N LYS A 283 -10.86 -11.01 23.63
CA LYS A 283 -12.00 -11.24 24.53
C LYS A 283 -12.94 -12.33 23.99
N LYS A 284 -13.21 -12.32 22.68
CA LYS A 284 -14.03 -13.34 22.01
C LYS A 284 -13.40 -14.73 22.18
N ARG A 285 -12.08 -14.86 21.97
CA ARG A 285 -11.38 -16.14 22.13
C ARG A 285 -11.42 -16.63 23.58
N ARG A 286 -11.15 -15.76 24.56
CA ARG A 286 -11.25 -16.12 25.98
C ARG A 286 -12.64 -16.62 26.40
N ARG A 287 -13.72 -16.05 25.84
CA ARG A 287 -15.08 -16.52 26.08
C ARG A 287 -15.29 -17.92 25.50
N LEU A 288 -14.92 -18.13 24.24
CA LEU A 288 -15.02 -19.45 23.61
C LEU A 288 -14.20 -20.52 24.34
N ASP A 289 -13.00 -20.18 24.81
CA ASP A 289 -12.18 -21.10 25.59
C ASP A 289 -12.82 -21.39 26.96
N SER A 290 -13.41 -20.39 27.63
CA SER A 290 -14.16 -20.58 28.90
C SER A 290 -15.43 -21.43 28.72
N ASP A 291 -16.16 -21.23 27.63
CA ASP A 291 -17.37 -21.99 27.29
C ASP A 291 -17.01 -23.45 26.94
N ALA A 292 -15.87 -23.66 26.27
CA ALA A 292 -15.33 -24.99 25.99
C ALA A 292 -14.91 -25.75 27.27
N PHE A 293 -14.26 -25.07 28.22
CA PHE A 293 -13.93 -25.64 29.54
C PHE A 293 -15.17 -26.01 30.35
N THR A 294 -16.22 -25.18 30.28
CA THR A 294 -17.50 -25.45 30.96
C THR A 294 -18.23 -26.65 30.36
N THR A 295 -18.15 -26.81 29.03
CA THR A 295 -18.76 -27.95 28.30
C THR A 295 -18.07 -29.29 28.61
N ILE A 296 -16.74 -29.28 28.77
CA ILE A 296 -15.96 -30.48 29.14
C ILE A 296 -16.21 -30.87 30.61
N GLY A 297 -16.42 -29.91 31.51
CA GLY A 297 -16.77 -30.17 32.92
C GLY A 297 -18.18 -30.72 33.14
N SER A 298 -19.11 -30.50 32.21
CA SER A 298 -20.48 -31.04 32.28
C SER A 298 -20.65 -32.46 31.72
N GLN A 299 -19.65 -33.02 31.04
CA GLN A 299 -19.70 -34.40 30.53
C GLN A 299 -19.13 -35.45 31.50
N SER A 300 -18.62 -35.03 32.66
CA SER A 300 -17.92 -35.91 33.61
C SER A 300 -18.63 -36.10 34.96
N ILE A 301 -19.96 -35.89 35.04
CA ILE A 301 -20.73 -36.27 36.24
C ILE A 301 -22.15 -36.73 35.88
N SER A 302 -22.41 -38.05 35.92
CA SER A 302 -23.62 -38.64 36.54
C SER A 302 -23.53 -40.18 36.63
N PRO A 303 -24.25 -40.81 37.59
CA PRO A 303 -23.68 -41.81 38.48
C PRO A 303 -24.25 -43.24 38.35
N ASP A 304 -23.52 -44.14 39.00
CA ASP A 304 -23.77 -45.57 39.25
C ASP A 304 -25.14 -45.88 39.89
N ARG A 305 -25.78 -47.00 39.48
CA ARG A 305 -26.68 -47.85 40.29
C ARG A 305 -27.19 -49.11 39.55
N ASP A 306 -26.60 -50.24 39.94
CA ASP A 306 -27.14 -51.59 40.14
C ASP A 306 -28.33 -52.11 39.30
N LYS A 307 -28.12 -53.20 38.54
CA LYS A 307 -28.71 -54.53 38.83
C LYS A 307 -28.27 -55.64 37.86
N GLU A 308 -28.01 -56.78 38.49
CA GLU A 308 -27.87 -58.17 38.02
C GLU A 308 -28.38 -58.51 36.61
N LEU A 309 -27.61 -59.34 35.88
CA LEU A 309 -28.01 -60.70 35.50
C LEU A 309 -26.84 -61.45 34.84
N GLU A 310 -26.66 -62.69 35.32
CA GLU A 310 -25.74 -63.71 34.83
C GLU A 310 -25.99 -64.06 33.35
N GLU A 311 -24.92 -64.36 32.58
CA GLU A 311 -24.87 -65.59 31.77
C GLU A 311 -23.46 -65.91 31.24
N LYS A 312 -22.89 -66.95 31.85
CA LYS A 312 -22.16 -68.11 31.29
C LYS A 312 -21.34 -67.98 29.99
N GLY A 313 -20.11 -68.49 30.10
CA GLY A 313 -19.51 -69.41 29.13
C GLY A 313 -18.43 -68.79 28.24
N SER A 314 -17.16 -69.01 28.55
CA SER A 314 -16.36 -70.18 28.12
C SER A 314 -15.69 -69.97 26.76
N VAL A 315 -14.37 -69.79 26.78
CA VAL A 315 -13.31 -70.50 26.02
C VAL A 315 -12.03 -69.70 26.35
N GLY A 316 -11.11 -70.21 27.17
CA GLY A 316 -10.12 -71.21 26.78
C GLY A 316 -8.85 -70.46 26.34
N GLN A 317 -7.87 -70.31 27.23
CA GLN A 317 -6.55 -70.98 27.18
C GLN A 317 -5.72 -70.59 25.94
N ASN A 318 -4.45 -70.22 26.00
CA ASN A 318 -3.43 -70.23 27.03
C ASN A 318 -2.19 -69.53 26.43
N ASP A 319 -1.15 -69.47 27.25
CA ASP A 319 0.26 -69.14 26.97
C ASP A 319 0.65 -67.72 27.36
N GLU A 320 1.06 -67.49 28.62
CA GLU A 320 2.34 -67.91 29.24
C GLU A 320 3.54 -67.56 28.34
N ASP A 321 4.63 -66.95 28.78
CA ASP A 321 5.02 -66.32 30.03
C ASP A 321 6.38 -65.66 29.72
N LEU A 322 6.98 -65.02 30.73
CA LEU A 322 8.34 -64.47 30.82
C LEU A 322 8.57 -62.98 30.49
N LYS A 323 8.54 -62.21 31.58
CA LYS A 323 9.73 -61.59 32.21
C LYS A 323 10.80 -61.02 31.26
N SER A 324 10.94 -59.69 31.28
CA SER A 324 12.18 -59.07 31.77
C SER A 324 11.93 -57.63 32.22
N SER A 325 12.35 -57.35 33.45
CA SER A 325 12.54 -56.02 33.97
C SER A 325 13.85 -55.44 33.40
N VAL A 326 13.92 -54.10 33.47
CA VAL A 326 15.01 -53.17 33.15
C VAL A 326 14.95 -52.58 31.75
#